data_AF-A0A7T4QWU5-F1
#
_entry.id   AF-A0A7T4QWU5-F1
#
_cell.length_a   1.000
_cell.length_b   1.000
_cell.length_c   1.000
_cell.angle_alpha   90.00
_cell.angle_beta   90.00
_cell.angle_gamma   90.00
#
_symmetry.space_group_name_H-M   'P 1'
#
loop_
_entity.id
_entity.type
_entity.pdbx_description
1 polymer ?
#
loop_
_entity_poly.entity_id
_entity_poly.type
_entity_poly.pdbx_seq_one_letter_code
_entity_poly.pdbx_strand_id
1 'polypeptide(L)' 'MENRKPISFVFSIIAIILGVTLFKQFDFENFTFEKPALAAVYFTVFAFSIYILVKKPKKQSEK' A
#
# COMPACT_ATOMS: atom_id res chain seq x y z
N MET A 1 16.73 7.16 17.76
CA MET A 1 15.33 7.57 17.49
C MET A 1 15.29 8.25 16.11
N GLU A 2 14.13 8.24 15.41
CA GLU A 2 13.83 9.02 14.17
C GLU A 2 14.08 8.44 12.75
N ASN A 3 14.59 7.22 12.53
CA ASN A 3 14.92 6.81 11.13
C ASN A 3 13.75 6.16 10.34
N ARG A 4 12.56 6.03 10.94
CA ARG A 4 11.38 5.36 10.35
C ARG A 4 10.47 6.30 9.56
N LYS A 5 10.56 7.61 9.79
CA LYS A 5 9.73 8.64 9.13
C LYS A 5 9.86 8.66 7.60
N PRO A 6 11.06 8.63 7.00
CA PRO A 6 11.18 8.67 5.54
C PRO A 6 10.60 7.41 4.87
N ILE A 7 10.77 6.24 5.48
CA ILE A 7 10.23 4.97 4.96
C ILE A 7 8.70 5.00 4.97
N SER A 8 8.08 5.41 6.08
CA SER A 8 6.63 5.53 6.18
C SER A 8 6.07 6.56 5.18
N PHE A 9 6.81 7.63 4.90
CA PHE A 9 6.40 8.64 3.92
C PHE A 9 6.39 8.07 2.50
N VAL A 10 7.43 7.34 2.10
CA VAL A 10 7.50 6.68 0.79
C VAL A 10 6.38 5.66 0.61
N PHE A 11 6.15 4.79 1.60
CA PHE A 11 5.07 3.81 1.52
C PHE A 11 3.67 4.47 1.52
N SER A 12 3.52 5.65 2.14
CA SER A 12 2.27 6.41 2.08
C SER A 12 1.99 6.92 0.67
N ILE A 13 3.01 7.48 0.00
CA ILE A 13 2.89 7.92 -1.40
C ILE A 13 2.54 6.75 -2.31
N ILE A 14 3.26 5.63 -2.17
CA ILE A 14 2.99 4.41 -2.95
C ILE A 14 1.55 3.93 -2.71
N ALA A 15 1.10 3.90 -1.47
CA ALA A 15 -0.26 3.51 -1.13
C ALA A 15 -1.30 4.43 -1.81
N ILE A 16 -1.12 5.75 -1.75
CA ILE A 16 -2.05 6.70 -2.38
C ILE A 16 -2.10 6.49 -3.90
N ILE A 17 -0.94 6.38 -4.56
CA ILE A 17 -0.87 6.22 -6.02
C ILE A 17 -1.55 4.91 -6.43
N LEU A 18 -1.14 3.77 -5.84
CA LEU A 18 -1.70 2.47 -6.19
C LEU A 18 -3.17 2.34 -5.82
N GLY A 19 -3.60 2.94 -4.69
CA GLY A 19 -5.00 2.98 -4.30
C GLY A 19 -5.87 3.71 -5.33
N VAL A 20 -5.42 4.89 -5.79
CA VAL A 20 -6.12 5.65 -6.84
C VAL A 20 -6.09 4.90 -8.18
N THR A 21 -4.96 4.30 -8.55
CA THR A 21 -4.83 3.52 -9.79
C THR A 21 -5.76 2.32 -9.80
N LEU A 22 -5.76 1.51 -8.74
CA LEU A 22 -6.65 0.35 -8.61
C LEU A 22 -8.12 0.79 -8.64
N PHE A 23 -8.48 1.85 -7.92
CA PHE A 23 -9.86 2.37 -7.92
C PHE A 23 -10.32 2.82 -9.31
N LYS A 24 -9.43 3.44 -10.11
CA LYS A 24 -9.74 3.88 -11.47
C LYS A 24 -9.76 2.75 -12.50
N GLN A 25 -8.93 1.73 -12.34
CA GLN A 25 -8.85 0.59 -13.26
C GLN A 25 -9.88 -0.51 -12.98
N PHE A 26 -10.58 -0.42 -11.84
CA PHE A 26 -11.62 -1.37 -11.48
C PHE A 26 -12.90 -1.02 -12.22
N ASP A 27 -13.35 -1.95 -13.06
CA ASP A 27 -14.66 -1.92 -13.68
C ASP A 27 -15.69 -2.45 -12.67
N PHE A 28 -16.49 -1.54 -12.11
CA PHE A 28 -17.54 -1.85 -11.15
C PHE A 28 -18.77 -2.53 -11.79
N GLU A 29 -18.92 -2.48 -13.11
CA GLU A 29 -20.03 -3.11 -13.81
C GLU A 29 -19.76 -4.61 -13.99
N ASN A 30 -18.55 -4.95 -14.46
CA ASN A 30 -18.14 -6.34 -14.68
C ASN A 30 -17.40 -6.98 -13.49
N PHE A 31 -17.07 -6.19 -12.45
CA PHE A 31 -16.24 -6.60 -11.31
C PHE A 31 -14.85 -7.12 -11.73
N THR A 32 -14.25 -6.52 -12.74
CA THR A 32 -12.94 -6.92 -13.26
C THR A 32 -11.98 -5.74 -13.37
N PHE A 33 -10.70 -6.02 -13.52
CA PHE A 33 -9.70 -5.02 -13.89
C PHE A 33 -9.37 -5.17 -15.37
N GLU A 34 -9.15 -4.06 -16.08
CA GLU A 34 -8.72 -4.08 -17.49
C GLU A 34 -7.47 -4.97 -17.70
N LYS A 35 -6.57 -4.98 -16.72
CA LYS A 35 -5.34 -5.80 -16.72
C LYS A 35 -5.25 -6.60 -15.43
N PRO A 36 -5.90 -7.78 -15.34
CA PRO A 36 -6.03 -8.54 -14.09
C PRO A 36 -4.67 -8.90 -13.46
N ALA A 37 -3.71 -9.34 -14.27
CA ALA A 37 -2.38 -9.71 -13.79
C ALA A 37 -1.62 -8.49 -13.22
N LEU A 38 -1.71 -7.34 -13.88
CA LEU A 38 -1.06 -6.10 -13.40
C LEU A 38 -1.74 -5.59 -12.13
N ALA A 39 -3.07 -5.62 -12.09
CA ALA A 39 -3.85 -5.25 -10.91
C ALA A 39 -3.51 -6.13 -9.71
N ALA A 40 -3.28 -7.44 -9.90
CA ALA A 40 -2.85 -8.33 -8.82
C ALA A 40 -1.48 -7.92 -8.24
N VAL A 41 -0.52 -7.53 -9.10
CA VAL A 41 0.78 -7.02 -8.65
C VAL A 41 0.62 -5.71 -7.88
N TYR A 42 -0.14 -4.76 -8.43
CA TYR A 42 -0.42 -3.48 -7.77
C TYR A 42 -1.13 -3.66 -6.43
N PHE A 43 -2.12 -4.54 -6.37
CA PHE A 43 -2.84 -4.88 -5.14
C PHE A 43 -1.90 -5.48 -4.09
N THR A 44 -0.99 -6.37 -4.49
CA THR A 44 -0.01 -6.97 -3.59
C THR A 44 0.92 -5.91 -2.98
N VAL A 45 1.46 -5.01 -3.82
CA VAL A 45 2.34 -3.93 -3.36
C VAL A 45 1.57 -2.92 -2.50
N PHE A 46 0.32 -2.60 -2.86
CA PHE A 46 -0.55 -1.73 -2.10
C PHE A 46 -0.85 -2.32 -0.71
N ALA A 47 -1.27 -3.58 -0.62
CA ALA A 47 -1.55 -4.26 0.64
C ALA A 47 -0.30 -4.32 1.53
N PHE A 48 0.88 -4.60 0.94
CA PHE A 48 2.15 -4.60 1.68
C PHE A 48 2.52 -3.21 2.20
N SER A 49 2.31 -2.16 1.41
CA SER A 49 2.57 -0.77 1.80
C SER A 49 1.67 -0.35 2.96
N ILE A 50 0.37 -0.69 2.89
CA ILE A 50 -0.59 -0.46 3.98
C ILE A 50 -0.19 -1.25 5.23
N TYR A 51 0.22 -2.51 5.08
CA TYR A 51 0.69 -3.32 6.21
C TYR A 51 1.86 -2.64 6.93
N ILE A 52 2.85 -2.12 6.21
CA ILE A 52 3.98 -1.40 6.82
C ILE A 52 3.52 -0.10 7.49
N LEU A 53 2.59 0.65 6.89
CA LEU A 53 2.07 1.90 7.45
C LEU A 53 1.28 1.68 8.75
N VAL A 54 0.42 0.65 8.78
CA VAL A 54 -0.49 0.38 9.90
C VAL A 54 0.25 -0.38 11.02
N LYS A 55 1.28 -1.16 10.68
CA LYS A 55 2.08 -1.90 11.66
C LYS A 55 2.81 -0.92 12.56
N LYS A 56 2.26 -0.72 13.76
CA LYS A 56 2.92 0.04 14.82
C LYS A 56 4.31 -0.55 15.06
N PRO A 57 5.38 0.25 15.07
CA PRO A 57 6.68 -0.23 15.47
C PRO A 57 6.54 -0.79 16.89
N LYS A 58 6.91 -2.06 17.11
CA LYS A 58 7.04 -2.59 18.47
C LYS A 58 7.91 -1.59 19.22
N LYS A 59 7.36 -0.95 20.26
CA LYS A 59 8.17 -0.24 21.25
C LYS A 59 9.23 -1.25 21.63
N GLN A 60 10.47 -0.98 21.25
CA GLN A 60 11.61 -1.62 21.87
C GLN A 60 11.45 -1.22 23.33
N SER A 61 10.95 -2.15 24.14
CA SER A 61 10.91 -1.99 25.58
C SER A 61 12.37 -1.80 25.96
N GLU A 62 12.76 -0.55 26.15
CA GLU A 62 14.00 -0.21 26.84
C GLU A 62 13.90 -0.92 28.19
N LYS A 63 14.76 -1.92 28.37
CA LYS A 63 15.13 -2.45 29.68
C LYS A 63 15.99 -1.40 30.37
#